data_AF-J9EKZ9-F1
#
_entry.id   AF-J9EKZ9-F1
#
_cell.length_a   1.000
_cell.length_b   1.000
_cell.length_c   1.000
_cell.angle_alpha   90.00
_cell.angle_beta   90.00
_cell.angle_gamma   90.00
#
_symmetry.space_group_name_H-M   'P 1'
#
loop_
_entity.id
_entity.type
_entity.pdbx_description
1 polymer ?
#
loop_
_entity_poly.entity_id
_entity_poly.type
_entity_poly.pdbx_seq_one_letter_code
_entity_poly.pdbx_strand_id
1 'polypeptide(L)'
;GKNPMLFNTEFRIQDQEGTSAEGLSINYSPHDLAFEPSKYLIFNAPYDFDNLTYLIRIRNTSTKYIAYAIKSNAIPRVFATPPCGILPPKQKCDIAVTVKVMTSI
;
A
#
# COMPACT_ATOMS: atom_id res chain seq x y z
N GLY A 1 -11.71 -3.32 31.72
CA GLY A 1 -12.13 -4.61 31.13
C GLY A 1 -10.90 -5.28 30.52
N LYS A 2 -10.84 -6.61 30.50
CA LYS A 2 -9.69 -7.34 29.90
C LYS A 2 -9.65 -7.07 28.39
N ASN A 3 -8.45 -6.96 27.82
CA ASN A 3 -8.25 -6.71 26.38
C ASN A 3 -8.72 -7.94 25.56
N PRO A 4 -9.74 -7.82 24.70
CA PRO A 4 -10.28 -8.93 23.91
C PRO A 4 -9.29 -9.57 22.95
N MET A 5 -8.22 -8.87 22.56
CA MET A 5 -7.14 -9.43 21.74
C MET A 5 -6.34 -10.53 22.44
N LEU A 6 -6.39 -10.61 23.78
CA LEU A 6 -5.60 -11.59 24.54
C LEU A 6 -6.35 -12.90 24.80
N PHE A 7 -7.66 -12.94 24.59
CA PHE A 7 -8.47 -14.12 24.93
C PHE A 7 -9.42 -14.57 23.81
N ASN A 8 -9.73 -13.73 22.83
CA ASN A 8 -10.52 -14.19 21.69
C ASN A 8 -9.60 -14.85 20.67
N THR A 9 -9.76 -16.17 20.52
CA THR A 9 -8.99 -17.00 19.60
C THR A 9 -9.17 -16.62 18.14
N GLU A 10 -10.25 -15.91 17.78
CA GLU A 10 -10.48 -15.39 16.44
C GLU A 10 -9.45 -14.32 16.01
N PHE A 11 -8.81 -13.65 16.97
CA PHE A 11 -7.77 -12.65 16.70
C PHE A 11 -6.35 -13.21 16.88
N ARG A 12 -6.21 -14.46 17.29
CA ARG A 12 -4.90 -15.08 17.53
C ARG A 12 -4.35 -15.62 16.21
N ILE A 13 -3.36 -14.92 15.65
CA ILE A 13 -2.57 -15.42 14.52
C ILE A 13 -1.91 -16.72 14.99
N GLN A 14 -2.22 -17.85 14.34
CA GLN A 14 -1.58 -19.12 14.65
C GLN A 14 -0.15 -19.07 14.11
N ASP A 15 0.82 -19.48 14.93
CA ASP A 15 2.22 -19.63 14.55
C ASP A 15 2.33 -20.74 13.49
N GLN A 16 2.11 -20.38 12.23
CA GLN A 16 2.40 -21.23 11.08
C GLN A 16 3.86 -20.94 10.69
N GLU A 17 4.73 -21.94 10.88
CA GLU A 17 6.07 -21.94 10.32
C GLU A 17 5.99 -21.74 8.81
N GLY A 18 6.51 -20.61 8.32
CA GLY A 18 6.61 -20.29 6.90
C GLY A 18 5.27 -20.13 6.20
N THR A 19 4.73 -18.90 6.19
CA THR A 19 3.58 -18.55 5.36
C THR A 19 3.93 -18.72 3.88
N SER A 20 3.67 -19.90 3.35
CA SER A 20 3.50 -20.10 1.92
C SER A 20 2.21 -19.34 1.54
N ALA A 21 2.29 -18.47 0.54
CA ALA A 21 1.20 -17.56 0.15
C ALA A 21 -0.05 -18.30 -0.38
N GLU A 22 0.04 -19.63 -0.52
CA GLU A 22 -1.03 -20.50 -1.00
C GLU A 22 -2.19 -20.67 0.01
N GLY A 23 -1.92 -20.54 1.32
CA GLY A 23 -2.92 -20.79 2.38
C GLY A 23 -3.96 -19.66 2.60
N LEU A 24 -3.73 -18.46 2.07
CA LEU A 24 -4.68 -17.34 2.19
C LEU A 24 -5.64 -17.28 0.97
N SER A 25 -5.39 -18.07 -0.08
CA SER A 25 -5.81 -17.86 -1.48
C SER A 25 -7.29 -18.03 -1.85
N ILE A 26 -8.16 -18.43 -0.91
CA ILE A 26 -9.55 -18.76 -1.28
C ILE A 26 -10.45 -17.53 -1.49
N ASN A 27 -10.02 -16.32 -1.10
CA ASN A 27 -10.92 -15.17 -0.97
C ASN A 27 -10.47 -13.84 -1.57
N TYR A 28 -9.25 -13.75 -2.14
CA TYR A 28 -8.74 -12.57 -2.82
C TYR A 28 -8.41 -12.89 -4.27
N SER A 29 -8.88 -12.04 -5.18
CA SER A 29 -8.52 -12.12 -6.59
C SER A 29 -7.38 -11.14 -6.87
N PRO A 30 -6.38 -11.52 -7.68
CA PRO A 30 -5.40 -10.57 -8.21
C PRO A 30 -6.03 -9.38 -8.93
N HIS A 31 -7.29 -9.52 -9.35
CA HIS A 31 -8.04 -8.49 -10.06
C HIS A 31 -8.81 -7.53 -9.13
N ASP A 32 -8.75 -7.71 -7.80
CA ASP A 32 -9.49 -6.89 -6.81
C ASP A 32 -8.95 -5.45 -6.70
N LEU A 33 -7.72 -5.22 -7.16
CA LEU A 33 -7.09 -3.90 -7.24
C LEU A 33 -6.63 -3.62 -8.67
N ALA A 34 -6.91 -2.40 -9.14
CA ALA A 34 -6.35 -1.87 -10.36
C ALA A 34 -5.50 -0.63 -10.06
N PHE A 35 -4.42 -0.45 -10.81
CA PHE A 35 -3.45 0.62 -10.60
C PHE A 35 -3.26 1.43 -11.89
N GLU A 36 -3.14 2.75 -11.74
CA GLU A 36 -2.79 3.67 -12.81
C GLU A 36 -1.64 4.57 -12.32
N PRO A 37 -0.41 4.44 -12.84
CA PRO A 37 0.04 3.46 -13.82
C PRO A 37 0.05 2.02 -13.28
N SER A 38 -0.08 1.04 -14.18
CA SER A 38 -0.28 -0.37 -13.80
C SER A 38 1.00 -1.11 -13.36
N LYS A 39 2.18 -0.64 -13.78
CA LYS A 39 3.45 -1.35 -13.57
C LYS A 39 4.60 -0.47 -13.10
N TYR A 40 4.76 0.71 -13.70
CA TYR A 40 5.89 1.60 -13.41
C TYR A 40 5.43 3.05 -13.26
N LEU A 41 5.94 3.72 -12.22
CA LEU A 41 5.87 5.16 -12.07
C LEU A 41 7.22 5.75 -12.49
N ILE A 42 7.23 6.58 -13.53
CA ILE A 42 8.46 7.16 -14.08
C ILE A 42 8.56 8.61 -13.63
N PHE A 43 9.61 8.91 -12.87
CA PHE A 43 9.99 10.27 -12.51
C PHE A 43 10.89 10.81 -13.61
N ASN A 44 10.44 11.85 -14.32
CA ASN A 44 11.23 12.46 -15.37
C ASN A 44 12.03 13.64 -14.82
N ALA A 45 13.16 13.90 -15.47
CA ALA A 45 13.95 15.10 -15.24
C ALA A 45 13.10 16.37 -15.54
N PRO A 46 13.45 17.52 -14.92
CA PRO A 46 14.65 17.75 -14.11
C PRO A 46 14.47 17.36 -12.63
N TYR A 47 15.60 17.02 -11.97
CA TYR A 47 15.66 16.53 -10.58
C TYR A 47 16.28 17.56 -9.62
N ASP A 48 16.28 18.82 -10.01
CA ASP A 48 16.78 19.96 -9.23
C ASP A 48 15.71 20.56 -8.32
N PHE A 49 14.44 20.21 -8.51
CA PHE A 49 13.36 20.56 -7.58
C PHE A 49 13.49 19.83 -6.26
N ASP A 50 13.27 20.54 -5.14
CA ASP A 50 13.30 19.95 -3.79
C ASP A 50 12.44 18.68 -3.67
N ASN A 51 11.29 18.67 -4.34
CA ASN A 51 10.33 17.57 -4.35
C ASN A 51 9.75 17.39 -5.76
N LEU A 52 9.81 16.16 -6.26
CA LEU A 52 9.16 15.74 -7.49
C LEU A 52 8.02 14.78 -7.15
N THR A 53 6.77 15.22 -7.34
CA THR A 53 5.57 14.47 -6.95
C THR A 53 4.79 14.00 -8.16
N TYR A 54 4.47 12.71 -8.19
CA TYR A 54 3.56 12.11 -9.17
C TYR A 54 2.43 11.39 -8.46
N LEU A 55 1.33 11.14 -9.17
CA LEU A 55 0.18 10.42 -8.64
C LEU A 55 0.14 8.98 -9.14
N ILE A 56 -0.13 8.05 -8.22
CA ILE A 56 -0.62 6.71 -8.53
C ILE A 56 -2.08 6.66 -8.09
N ARG A 57 -2.96 6.14 -8.94
CA ARG A 57 -4.34 5.85 -8.58
C ARG A 57 -4.49 4.37 -8.30
N ILE A 58 -5.06 4.05 -7.14
CA ILE A 58 -5.47 2.70 -6.77
C ILE A 58 -6.99 2.64 -6.84
N ARG A 59 -7.55 1.61 -7.49
CA ARG A 59 -8.99 1.37 -7.56
C ARG A 59 -9.33 0.00 -6.99
N ASN A 60 -10.27 -0.04 -6.05
CA ASN A 60 -10.86 -1.27 -5.58
C ASN A 60 -11.98 -1.69 -6.54
N THR A 61 -11.75 -2.78 -7.27
CA THR A 61 -12.72 -3.35 -8.21
C THR A 61 -13.59 -4.41 -7.54
N SER A 62 -13.26 -4.83 -6.32
CA SER A 62 -14.00 -5.83 -5.55
C SER A 62 -15.28 -5.26 -4.94
N THR A 63 -16.06 -6.13 -4.27
CA THR A 63 -17.21 -5.77 -3.44
C THR A 63 -16.88 -5.66 -1.96
N LYS A 64 -15.60 -5.85 -1.57
CA LYS A 64 -15.13 -5.87 -0.18
C LYS A 64 -14.31 -4.62 0.13
N TYR A 65 -14.20 -4.27 1.41
CA TYR A 65 -13.24 -3.25 1.86
C TYR A 65 -11.82 -3.81 1.79
N ILE A 66 -10.87 -3.02 1.31
CA ILE A 66 -9.46 -3.42 1.20
C ILE A 66 -8.61 -2.43 2.00
N ALA A 67 -7.84 -2.94 2.96
CA ALA A 67 -6.79 -2.16 3.60
C ALA A 67 -5.53 -2.17 2.72
N TYR A 68 -4.86 -1.03 2.59
CA TYR A 68 -3.61 -0.91 1.83
C TYR A 68 -2.53 -0.22 2.66
N ALA A 69 -1.28 -0.56 2.36
CA ALA A 69 -0.09 0.11 2.85
C ALA A 69 0.96 0.18 1.73
N ILE A 70 1.60 1.32 1.57
CA ILE A 70 2.64 1.54 0.57
C ILE A 70 4.00 1.47 1.24
N LYS A 71 4.90 0.69 0.64
CA LYS A 71 6.27 0.54 1.07
C LYS A 71 7.22 1.05 0.00
N SER A 72 8.24 1.78 0.44
CA SER A 72 9.36 2.24 -0.38
C SER A 72 10.65 1.68 0.19
N ASN A 73 11.61 1.36 -0.68
CA ASN A 73 12.96 0.92 -0.30
C ASN A 73 13.92 2.09 -0.09
N ALA A 74 13.51 3.32 -0.41
CA ALA A 74 14.35 4.51 -0.42
C ALA A 74 13.78 5.61 0.50
N ILE A 75 13.21 5.26 1.64
CA ILE A 75 12.80 6.25 2.65
C ILE A 75 14.09 6.87 3.27
N PRO A 76 14.20 8.20 3.48
CA PRO A 76 13.17 9.23 3.30
C PRO A 76 13.13 9.87 1.91
N ARG A 77 13.97 9.42 0.97
CA ARG A 77 14.05 9.96 -0.39
C ARG A 77 12.75 9.78 -1.17
N VAL A 78 12.08 8.64 -1.05
CA VAL A 78 10.80 8.35 -1.74
C VAL A 78 9.74 7.97 -0.74
N PHE A 79 8.68 8.78 -0.66
CA PHE A 79 7.56 8.57 0.26
C PHE A 79 6.21 8.76 -0.44
N ALA A 80 5.17 8.15 0.13
CA ALA A 80 3.81 8.20 -0.39
C ALA A 80 2.85 8.86 0.59
N THR A 81 1.85 9.58 0.08
CA THR A 81 0.82 10.24 0.87
C THR A 81 -0.55 10.10 0.18
N PRO A 82 -1.55 9.49 0.84
CA PRO A 82 -1.47 8.79 2.14
C PRO A 82 -0.62 7.48 2.04
N PRO A 83 0.14 7.11 3.10
CA PRO A 83 0.97 5.91 3.07
C PRO A 83 0.18 4.61 3.32
N CYS A 84 -0.98 4.70 3.95
CA CYS A 84 -1.88 3.59 4.20
C CYS A 84 -3.33 4.08 4.32
N GLY A 85 -4.29 3.15 4.22
CA GLY A 85 -5.69 3.48 4.39
C GLY A 85 -6.62 2.31 4.12
N ILE A 86 -7.91 2.59 4.17
CA ILE A 86 -8.97 1.64 3.83
C ILE A 86 -9.65 2.15 2.55
N LEU A 87 -9.71 1.30 1.53
CA LEU A 87 -10.33 1.58 0.24
C LEU A 87 -11.70 0.87 0.18
N PRO A 88 -12.81 1.61 0.20
CA PRO A 88 -14.14 1.02 0.12
C PRO A 88 -14.39 0.29 -1.21
N PRO A 89 -15.38 -0.62 -1.27
CA PRO A 89 -15.77 -1.28 -2.50
C PRO A 89 -16.03 -0.29 -3.64
N LYS A 90 -15.55 -0.62 -4.85
CA LYS A 90 -15.76 0.18 -6.08
C LYS A 90 -15.21 1.61 -6.04
N GLN A 91 -14.46 1.99 -5.01
CA GLN A 91 -13.86 3.32 -4.86
C GLN A 91 -12.43 3.38 -5.40
N LYS A 92 -11.92 4.61 -5.56
CA LYS A 92 -10.55 4.91 -5.96
C LYS A 92 -9.89 5.88 -4.99
N CYS A 93 -8.57 5.81 -4.90
CA CYS A 93 -7.73 6.69 -4.09
C CYS A 93 -6.53 7.14 -4.92
N ASP A 94 -6.27 8.44 -4.94
CA ASP A 94 -5.07 9.03 -5.54
C ASP A 94 -4.00 9.18 -4.46
N ILE A 95 -2.79 8.76 -4.79
CA ILE A 95 -1.67 8.69 -3.87
C ILE A 95 -0.52 9.48 -4.48
N ALA A 96 -0.11 10.51 -3.76
CA ALA A 96 1.06 11.29 -4.10
C ALA A 96 2.33 10.52 -3.71
N VAL A 97 3.16 10.21 -4.71
CA VAL A 97 4.49 9.65 -4.51
C VAL A 97 5.50 10.76 -4.79
N THR A 98 6.26 11.12 -3.77
CA THR A 98 7.21 12.23 -3.80
C THR A 98 8.63 11.69 -3.71
N VAL A 99 9.48 12.15 -4.64
CA VAL A 99 10.93 11.99 -4.59
C VAL A 99 11.52 13.30 -4.08
N LYS A 100 12.13 13.25 -2.91
CA LYS A 100 12.87 14.36 -2.33
C LYS A 100 14.32 14.35 -2.81
N VAL A 101 14.85 15.50 -3.19
CA VAL A 101 16.28 15.65 -3.45
C VAL A 101 17.04 15.51 -2.13
N MET A 102 17.98 14.56 -2.08
CA MET A 102 18.95 14.49 -0.99
C MET A 102 20.12 15.39 -1.34
N THR A 103 20.06 16.64 -0.91
CA THR A 103 21.25 17.48 -0.80
C THR A 103 22.13 16.89 0.30
N SER A 104 23.35 16.47 -0.04
CA SER A 104 24.38 16.22 0.97
C SER A 104 24.63 17.53 1.72
N ILE A 105 24.38 17.51 3.03
CA ILE A 105 24.89 18.51 3.98
C ILE A 105 26.38 18.34 4.20
#